data_AF-B4R487-F1
#
_entry.id   AF-B4R487-F1
#
_cell.length_a   1.000
_cell.length_b   1.000
_cell.length_c   1.000
_cell.angle_alpha   90.00
_cell.angle_beta   90.00
_cell.angle_gamma   90.00
#
_symmetry.space_group_name_H-M   'P 1'
#
loop_
_entity.id
_entity.type
_entity.pdbx_description
1 polymer ?
#
loop_
_entity_poly.entity_id
_entity_poly.type
_entity_poly.pdbx_seq_one_letter_code
_entity_poly.pdbx_strand_id
1 'polypeptide(L)'
;MITAKKHPLDNCQLFVQLKKLFHGNNEEAKCLKDIIYWSGNDEDITKICDQVTNLLVEHDLILQPPETFNFFTIPNGLRAKNHLSGLLVYLVLNTAHDDFLCESQWSANVIHLRNQLPPFPLFLTIAIAIKCCLKEPLEEFLACGPRWLTIQYFESFNEALSHIIPDCLETLPLLSAALRAAGRAIVNYSLPAENKRLLRQIASMEHRHILDSKQRLLTLPRPSTRKIYLAEAMEHLIEVLLYTLNDPLKREKPECFAVYSQITVDISDSNSNDPMPDLRHFAQILLDVLQRIFQLVSVDTFMYWHEMKSKRVLYSCQELICRQTAELLKVLQSDEVLGQHPVCKQMQSFADEAKTLEQRVAEMRIGELLFFLDAGMATNKELLAGLDNLFSRFIAFGNDECLETMANHLNMLTKKHAQIILSFLGQVVESKMEVEDEGISITEVNQADVEDETSSNDEYEELISLQ
;
A
#
# COMPACT_ATOMS: atom_id res chain seq x y z
N MET A 1 -11.38 23.98 -14.91
CA MET A 1 -12.67 23.31 -14.60
C MET A 1 -12.77 21.99 -15.34
N ILE A 2 -12.58 20.86 -14.64
CA ILE A 2 -12.61 19.51 -15.23
C ILE A 2 -14.06 19.15 -15.61
N THR A 3 -14.40 19.28 -16.89
CA THR A 3 -15.66 18.76 -17.43
C THR A 3 -15.56 17.23 -17.51
N ALA A 4 -16.44 16.52 -16.80
CA ALA A 4 -16.48 15.07 -16.84
C ALA A 4 -16.79 14.58 -18.27
N LYS A 5 -15.84 13.91 -18.91
CA LYS A 5 -16.05 13.27 -20.21
C LYS A 5 -16.47 11.82 -20.01
N LYS A 6 -17.37 11.34 -20.88
CA LYS A 6 -17.91 9.97 -20.81
C LYS A 6 -16.86 8.93 -21.22
N HIS A 7 -15.93 9.26 -22.10
CA HIS A 7 -14.85 8.36 -22.51
C HIS A 7 -13.46 8.95 -22.23
N PRO A 8 -12.51 8.15 -21.70
CA PRO A 8 -11.11 8.55 -21.49
C PRO A 8 -10.42 9.12 -22.73
N LEU A 9 -10.81 8.66 -23.92
CA LEU A 9 -10.21 9.07 -25.19
C LEU A 9 -10.76 10.38 -25.77
N ASP A 10 -11.78 10.99 -25.15
CA ASP A 10 -12.38 12.24 -25.63
C ASP A 10 -11.54 13.49 -25.28
N ASN A 11 -10.22 13.37 -25.08
CA ASN A 11 -9.34 14.43 -24.56
C ASN A 11 -8.72 15.33 -25.63
N CYS A 12 -9.52 15.75 -26.62
CA CYS A 12 -9.04 16.46 -27.81
C CYS A 12 -8.16 17.69 -27.51
N GLN A 13 -8.51 18.52 -26.52
CA GLN A 13 -7.72 19.73 -26.21
C GLN A 13 -6.33 19.38 -25.65
N LEU A 14 -6.26 18.46 -24.68
CA LEU A 14 -5.01 17.98 -24.11
C LEU A 14 -4.15 17.29 -25.18
N PHE A 15 -4.75 16.44 -26.03
CA PHE A 15 -4.05 15.75 -27.11
C PHE A 15 -3.47 16.73 -28.14
N VAL A 16 -4.21 17.78 -28.52
CA VAL A 16 -3.73 18.80 -29.44
C VAL A 16 -2.55 19.59 -28.86
N GLN A 17 -2.59 19.94 -27.57
CA GLN A 17 -1.48 20.66 -26.94
C GLN A 17 -0.26 19.76 -26.74
N LEU A 18 -0.45 18.50 -26.35
CA LEU A 18 0.62 17.51 -26.29
C LEU A 18 1.26 17.29 -27.67
N LYS A 19 0.44 17.23 -28.72
CA LYS A 19 0.91 17.16 -30.10
C LYS A 19 1.82 18.33 -30.46
N LYS A 20 1.39 19.56 -30.15
CA LYS A 20 2.20 20.76 -30.39
C LYS A 20 3.52 20.71 -29.63
N LEU A 21 3.48 20.31 -28.36
CA LEU A 21 4.67 20.16 -27.50
C LEU A 21 5.67 19.17 -28.09
N PHE A 22 5.23 17.97 -28.48
CA PHE A 22 6.11 16.94 -29.02
C PHE A 22 6.68 17.32 -30.40
N HIS A 23 5.89 17.96 -31.27
CA HIS A 23 6.40 18.46 -32.56
C HIS A 23 7.43 19.57 -32.34
N GLY A 24 7.15 20.53 -31.45
CA GLY A 24 8.09 21.59 -31.09
C GLY A 24 9.41 21.02 -30.57
N ASN A 25 9.38 20.06 -29.64
CA ASN A 25 10.60 19.41 -29.15
C ASN A 25 11.35 18.65 -30.24
N ASN A 26 10.63 17.99 -31.16
CA ASN A 26 11.26 17.25 -32.26
C ASN A 26 11.90 18.17 -33.33
N GLU A 27 11.45 19.43 -33.43
CA GLU A 27 11.98 20.43 -34.37
C GLU A 27 13.07 21.32 -33.73
N GLU A 28 12.90 21.74 -32.47
CA GLU A 28 13.78 22.69 -31.77
C GLU A 28 14.90 22.01 -30.98
N ALA A 29 14.74 20.75 -30.60
CA ALA A 29 15.70 19.97 -29.83
C ALA A 29 16.15 18.71 -30.61
N LYS A 30 16.66 17.70 -29.89
CA LYS A 30 17.04 16.43 -30.47
C LYS A 30 15.80 15.68 -30.96
N CYS A 31 15.89 15.08 -32.15
CA CYS A 31 14.79 14.28 -32.70
C CYS A 31 14.40 13.18 -31.71
N LEU A 32 13.11 13.07 -31.38
CA LEU A 32 12.64 12.21 -30.28
C LEU A 32 12.97 10.73 -30.51
N LYS A 33 13.01 10.30 -31.77
CA LYS A 33 13.39 8.94 -32.18
C LYS A 33 14.87 8.62 -31.89
N ASP A 34 15.72 9.65 -31.84
CA ASP A 34 17.17 9.53 -31.64
C ASP A 34 17.55 9.64 -30.15
N ILE A 35 16.57 9.84 -29.27
CA ILE A 35 16.78 9.75 -27.83
C ILE A 35 17.00 8.27 -27.52
N ILE A 36 18.24 7.92 -27.19
CA ILE A 36 18.63 6.54 -26.87
C ILE A 36 18.72 6.41 -25.36
N TYR A 37 18.26 5.26 -24.90
CA TYR A 37 18.17 4.87 -23.51
C TYR A 37 19.53 4.88 -22.74
N TRP A 38 20.68 4.82 -23.44
CA TRP A 38 22.02 4.71 -22.84
C TRP A 38 22.94 5.94 -23.03
N SER A 39 22.44 7.08 -23.50
CA SER A 39 23.32 8.18 -23.95
C SER A 39 23.03 9.55 -23.36
N GLY A 40 23.23 9.74 -22.06
CA GLY A 40 23.31 11.08 -21.43
C GLY A 40 22.14 12.03 -21.74
N ASN A 41 20.99 11.51 -22.16
CA ASN A 41 19.81 12.29 -22.55
C ASN A 41 18.92 12.59 -21.34
N ASP A 42 19.47 12.50 -20.12
CA ASP A 42 18.70 12.65 -18.88
C ASP A 42 18.11 14.06 -18.76
N GLU A 43 18.82 15.07 -19.27
CA GLU A 43 18.36 16.46 -19.36
C GLU A 43 17.18 16.59 -20.33
N ASP A 44 17.29 16.00 -21.53
CA ASP A 44 16.22 16.02 -22.54
C ASP A 44 14.95 15.31 -22.05
N ILE A 45 15.11 14.13 -21.43
CA ILE A 45 14.00 13.37 -20.84
C ILE A 45 13.34 14.18 -19.73
N THR A 46 14.14 14.80 -18.85
CA THR A 46 13.62 15.62 -17.75
C THR A 46 12.86 16.83 -18.29
N LYS A 47 13.43 17.54 -19.27
CA LYS A 47 12.76 18.68 -19.94
C LYS A 47 11.41 18.29 -20.53
N ILE A 48 11.33 17.15 -21.23
CA ILE A 48 10.06 16.65 -21.80
C ILE A 48 9.08 16.34 -20.67
N CYS A 49 9.50 15.63 -19.62
CA CYS A 49 8.64 15.32 -18.48
C CYS A 49 8.14 16.58 -17.76
N ASP A 50 8.97 17.61 -17.61
CA ASP A 50 8.59 18.87 -16.96
C ASP A 50 7.54 19.61 -17.79
N GLN A 51 7.71 19.68 -19.12
CA GLN A 51 6.73 20.30 -20.01
C GLN A 51 5.40 19.53 -20.01
N VAL A 52 5.44 18.19 -20.00
CA VAL A 52 4.22 17.38 -19.86
C VAL A 52 3.57 17.63 -18.51
N THR A 53 4.34 17.68 -17.41
CA THR A 53 3.84 17.96 -16.07
C THR A 53 3.15 19.33 -16.01
N ASN A 54 3.75 20.37 -16.57
CA ASN A 54 3.17 21.71 -16.65
C ASN A 54 1.83 21.69 -17.40
N LEU A 55 1.76 20.95 -18.51
CA LEU A 55 0.50 20.76 -19.25
C LEU A 55 -0.56 20.08 -18.38
N LEU A 56 -0.21 19.07 -17.59
CA LEU A 56 -1.17 18.40 -16.70
C LEU A 56 -1.66 19.30 -15.57
N VAL A 57 -0.80 20.17 -15.05
CA VAL A 57 -1.17 21.21 -14.07
C VAL A 57 -2.14 22.22 -14.69
N GLU A 58 -1.86 22.71 -15.91
CA GLU A 58 -2.72 23.65 -16.64
C GLU A 58 -4.14 23.11 -16.87
N HIS A 59 -4.30 21.79 -17.01
CA HIS A 59 -5.60 21.13 -17.18
C HIS A 59 -6.28 20.74 -15.86
N ASP A 60 -5.75 21.19 -14.72
CA ASP A 60 -6.20 20.80 -13.38
C ASP A 60 -6.14 19.27 -13.15
N LEU A 61 -5.34 18.50 -13.89
CA LEU A 61 -5.34 17.02 -13.78
C LEU A 61 -4.46 16.51 -12.65
N ILE A 62 -3.42 17.26 -12.31
CA ILE A 62 -2.53 16.97 -11.19
C ILE A 62 -2.41 18.19 -10.29
N LEU A 63 -2.25 17.94 -9.00
CA LEU A 63 -1.97 18.99 -8.02
C LEU A 63 -0.47 18.97 -7.72
N GLN A 64 0.20 20.11 -7.91
CA GLN A 64 1.52 20.36 -7.33
C GLN A 64 1.31 21.01 -5.96
N PRO A 65 1.67 20.33 -4.85
CA PRO A 65 1.69 20.99 -3.55
C PRO A 65 2.81 22.06 -3.50
N PRO A 66 2.68 23.08 -2.62
CA PRO A 66 3.74 24.06 -2.43
C PRO A 66 5.06 23.39 -1.98
N GLU A 67 6.20 23.94 -2.42
CA GLU A 67 7.58 23.41 -2.34
C GLU A 67 8.07 22.96 -0.94
N THR A 68 7.29 23.19 0.11
CA THR A 68 7.65 22.93 1.52
C THR A 68 7.46 21.48 1.98
N PHE A 69 6.82 20.60 1.20
CA PHE A 69 6.64 19.20 1.58
C PHE A 69 6.97 18.26 0.42
N ASN A 70 7.80 17.23 0.68
CA ASN A 70 8.18 16.15 -0.24
C ASN A 70 7.01 15.22 -0.61
N PHE A 71 5.86 15.75 -0.99
CA PHE A 71 4.73 14.96 -1.45
C PHE A 71 4.67 14.98 -2.98
N PHE A 72 4.78 13.78 -3.54
CA PHE A 72 4.53 13.45 -4.94
C PHE A 72 3.29 14.17 -5.48
N THR A 73 3.34 14.64 -6.73
CA THR A 73 2.15 15.12 -7.46
C THR A 73 1.03 14.08 -7.37
N ILE A 74 -0.18 14.51 -7.01
CA ILE A 74 -1.35 13.64 -6.81
C ILE A 74 -2.39 13.95 -7.90
N PRO A 75 -3.09 12.95 -8.47
CA PRO A 75 -4.21 13.20 -9.36
C PRO A 75 -5.30 14.03 -8.67
N ASN A 76 -5.88 14.99 -9.40
CA ASN A 76 -6.94 15.86 -8.88
C ASN A 76 -8.32 15.15 -8.89
N GLY A 77 -8.45 14.11 -8.07
CA GLY A 77 -9.67 13.33 -7.90
C GLY A 77 -9.97 12.33 -9.02
N LEU A 78 -11.11 11.64 -8.91
CA LEU A 78 -11.48 10.51 -9.77
C LEU A 78 -11.64 10.89 -11.25
N ARG A 79 -12.12 12.11 -11.54
CA ARG A 79 -12.29 12.59 -12.91
C ARG A 79 -10.95 12.75 -13.62
N ALA A 80 -9.94 13.27 -12.91
CA ALA A 80 -8.59 13.39 -13.46
C ALA A 80 -8.01 12.03 -13.83
N LYS A 81 -8.27 10.97 -13.04
CA LYS A 81 -7.78 9.61 -13.35
C LYS A 81 -8.20 9.12 -14.73
N ASN A 82 -9.48 9.27 -15.10
CA ASN A 82 -9.95 8.90 -16.45
C ASN A 82 -9.25 9.69 -17.56
N HIS A 83 -8.96 10.97 -17.33
CA HIS A 83 -8.21 11.78 -18.29
C HIS A 83 -6.76 11.29 -18.44
N LEU A 84 -6.12 10.93 -17.33
CA LEU A 84 -4.75 10.42 -17.29
C LEU A 84 -4.65 9.02 -17.94
N SER A 85 -5.63 8.14 -17.75
CA SER A 85 -5.69 6.84 -18.46
C SER A 85 -5.82 7.03 -19.97
N GLY A 86 -6.64 7.98 -20.42
CA GLY A 86 -6.75 8.34 -21.84
C GLY A 86 -5.46 8.94 -22.42
N LEU A 87 -4.76 9.78 -21.65
CA LEU A 87 -3.45 10.31 -22.02
C LEU A 87 -2.40 9.21 -22.18
N LEU A 88 -2.36 8.25 -21.25
CA LEU A 88 -1.43 7.13 -21.38
C LEU A 88 -1.72 6.33 -22.65
N VAL A 89 -2.99 6.02 -22.93
CA VAL A 89 -3.34 5.32 -24.17
C VAL A 89 -2.89 6.13 -25.40
N TYR A 90 -3.09 7.45 -25.39
CA TYR A 90 -2.63 8.31 -26.48
C TYR A 90 -1.12 8.28 -26.68
N LEU A 91 -0.34 8.30 -25.60
CA LEU A 91 1.12 8.13 -25.65
C LEU A 91 1.48 6.75 -26.23
N VAL A 92 0.90 5.68 -25.69
CA VAL A 92 1.15 4.30 -26.11
C VAL A 92 0.88 4.08 -27.60
N LEU A 93 -0.19 4.67 -28.14
CA LEU A 93 -0.56 4.56 -29.56
C LEU A 93 0.43 5.24 -30.52
N ASN A 94 1.23 6.17 -30.01
CA ASN A 94 2.17 6.98 -30.78
C ASN A 94 3.65 6.66 -30.51
N THR A 95 3.90 5.76 -29.55
CA THR A 95 5.23 5.18 -29.31
C THR A 95 5.67 4.33 -30.51
N ALA A 96 6.98 4.34 -30.82
CA ALA A 96 7.57 3.50 -31.84
C ALA A 96 7.63 2.04 -31.36
N HIS A 97 6.73 1.19 -31.87
CA HIS A 97 6.71 -0.25 -31.58
C HIS A 97 7.54 -1.01 -32.62
N ASP A 98 8.09 -2.16 -32.25
CA ASP A 98 8.75 -3.03 -33.24
C ASP A 98 7.71 -3.55 -34.24
N ASP A 99 7.81 -3.11 -35.49
CA ASP A 99 6.83 -3.24 -36.59
C ASP A 99 6.48 -4.67 -37.04
N PHE A 100 6.87 -5.71 -36.31
CA PHE A 100 6.97 -7.05 -36.90
C PHE A 100 5.63 -7.78 -37.18
N LEU A 101 4.46 -7.33 -36.69
CA LEU A 101 3.20 -8.10 -36.85
C LEU A 101 1.86 -7.31 -36.95
N CYS A 102 1.82 -5.96 -36.90
CA CYS A 102 0.74 -5.32 -36.14
C CYS A 102 -0.02 -4.12 -36.75
N GLU A 103 -0.31 -4.05 -38.05
CA GLU A 103 -1.34 -3.08 -38.51
C GLU A 103 -2.77 -3.60 -38.30
N SER A 104 -2.98 -4.92 -38.41
CA SER A 104 -4.31 -5.56 -38.36
C SER A 104 -4.88 -5.77 -36.95
N GLN A 105 -4.09 -5.54 -35.90
CA GLN A 105 -4.51 -5.83 -34.51
C GLN A 105 -5.12 -4.61 -33.81
N TRP A 106 -4.89 -3.39 -34.30
CA TRP A 106 -5.48 -2.19 -33.72
C TRP A 106 -6.98 -2.11 -33.99
N SER A 107 -7.75 -1.74 -32.97
CA SER A 107 -9.18 -1.56 -33.15
C SER A 107 -9.51 -0.27 -33.93
N ALA A 108 -10.69 -0.26 -34.56
CA ALA A 108 -11.24 0.95 -35.19
C ALA A 108 -11.47 2.10 -34.19
N ASN A 109 -11.61 1.81 -32.89
CA ASN A 109 -11.86 2.82 -31.86
C ASN A 109 -10.64 3.70 -31.59
N VAL A 110 -9.43 3.20 -31.85
CA VAL A 110 -8.18 3.90 -31.49
C VAL A 110 -7.30 4.24 -32.69
N ILE A 111 -7.55 3.65 -33.86
CA ILE A 111 -6.67 3.80 -35.04
C ILE A 111 -6.51 5.26 -35.49
N HIS A 112 -7.54 6.09 -35.31
CA HIS A 112 -7.51 7.51 -35.67
C HIS A 112 -6.58 8.36 -34.80
N LEU A 113 -6.14 7.84 -33.64
CA LEU A 113 -5.23 8.49 -32.71
C LEU A 113 -3.75 8.13 -32.93
N ARG A 114 -3.46 7.16 -33.81
CA ARG A 114 -2.09 6.74 -34.15
C ARG A 114 -1.40 7.76 -35.06
N ASN A 115 -0.07 7.77 -35.02
CA ASN A 115 0.80 8.60 -35.87
C ASN A 115 0.47 10.10 -35.80
N GLN A 116 -0.12 10.55 -34.69
CA GLN A 116 -0.42 11.95 -34.43
C GLN A 116 0.75 12.67 -33.76
N LEU A 117 1.66 11.97 -33.08
CA LEU A 117 2.90 12.50 -32.52
C LEU A 117 4.09 12.06 -33.37
N PRO A 118 5.22 12.82 -33.38
CA PRO A 118 6.49 12.30 -33.89
C PRO A 118 6.85 11.00 -33.16
N PRO A 119 7.48 10.02 -33.83
CA PRO A 119 7.79 8.74 -33.20
C PRO A 119 8.79 8.92 -32.06
N PHE A 120 8.52 8.27 -30.93
CA PHE A 120 9.38 8.27 -29.75
C PHE A 120 9.47 6.88 -29.11
N PRO A 121 10.58 6.56 -28.42
CA PRO A 121 10.84 5.21 -27.91
C PRO A 121 9.96 4.85 -26.69
N LEU A 122 9.78 3.53 -26.46
CA LEU A 122 8.98 3.00 -25.33
C LEU A 122 9.46 3.52 -23.98
N PHE A 123 10.77 3.58 -23.75
CA PHE A 123 11.30 4.03 -22.46
C PHE A 123 10.90 5.48 -22.16
N LEU A 124 10.74 6.36 -23.17
CA LEU A 124 10.30 7.74 -22.94
C LEU A 124 8.84 7.77 -22.49
N THR A 125 8.01 6.87 -23.02
CA THR A 125 6.62 6.69 -22.53
C THR A 125 6.61 6.30 -21.04
N ILE A 126 7.50 5.38 -20.65
CA ILE A 126 7.63 4.91 -19.27
C ILE A 126 8.18 6.03 -18.37
N ALA A 127 9.18 6.78 -18.84
CA ALA A 127 9.75 7.91 -18.11
C ALA A 127 8.71 9.00 -17.86
N ILE A 128 7.92 9.35 -18.88
CA ILE A 128 6.79 10.27 -18.74
C ILE A 128 5.79 9.71 -17.74
N ALA A 129 5.45 8.42 -17.83
CA ALA A 129 4.47 7.85 -16.93
C ALA A 129 4.90 7.85 -15.45
N ILE A 130 6.18 7.55 -15.18
CA ILE A 130 6.75 7.55 -13.85
C ILE A 130 6.89 8.98 -13.30
N LYS A 131 7.40 9.93 -14.10
CA LYS A 131 7.70 11.30 -13.67
C LYS A 131 6.48 12.23 -13.67
N CYS A 132 5.47 11.99 -14.51
CA CYS A 132 4.33 12.89 -14.73
C CYS A 132 3.02 12.37 -14.09
N CYS A 133 3.09 11.66 -12.96
CA CYS A 133 1.92 11.16 -12.22
C CYS A 133 1.00 10.17 -13.00
N LEU A 134 1.52 9.42 -13.97
CA LEU A 134 0.76 8.38 -14.69
C LEU A 134 1.09 6.95 -14.21
N LYS A 135 1.65 6.80 -12.99
CA LYS A 135 2.03 5.51 -12.41
C LYS A 135 0.82 4.56 -12.30
N GLU A 136 -0.31 5.06 -11.80
CA GLU A 136 -1.56 4.28 -11.71
C GLU A 136 -2.08 3.89 -13.10
N PRO A 137 -2.30 4.81 -14.06
CA PRO A 137 -2.62 4.45 -15.45
C PRO A 137 -1.68 3.41 -16.06
N LEU A 138 -0.37 3.50 -15.79
CA LEU A 138 0.61 2.54 -16.31
C LEU A 138 0.38 1.16 -15.71
N GLU A 139 0.12 1.07 -14.42
CA GLU A 139 -0.23 -0.17 -13.73
C GLU A 139 -1.52 -0.79 -14.28
N GLU A 140 -2.54 0.04 -14.58
CA GLU A 140 -3.79 -0.39 -15.19
C GLU A 140 -3.57 -0.93 -16.60
N PHE A 141 -2.82 -0.19 -17.42
CA PHE A 141 -2.48 -0.59 -18.79
C PHE A 141 -1.70 -1.91 -18.82
N LEU A 142 -0.69 -2.08 -17.96
CA LEU A 142 0.07 -3.32 -17.88
C LEU A 142 -0.79 -4.52 -17.44
N ALA A 143 -1.80 -4.27 -16.60
CA ALA A 143 -2.72 -5.28 -16.08
C ALA A 143 -3.86 -5.66 -17.04
N CYS A 144 -4.34 -4.69 -17.83
CA CYS A 144 -5.59 -4.81 -18.59
C CYS A 144 -5.42 -4.53 -20.09
N GLY A 145 -4.23 -4.16 -20.53
CA GLY A 145 -3.91 -3.94 -21.94
C GLY A 145 -3.67 -5.24 -22.70
N PRO A 146 -3.73 -5.18 -24.04
CA PRO A 146 -3.50 -6.35 -24.88
C PRO A 146 -2.08 -6.91 -24.70
N ARG A 147 -1.98 -8.23 -24.51
CA ARG A 147 -0.75 -8.90 -24.11
C ARG A 147 0.42 -8.72 -25.07
N TRP A 148 0.14 -8.74 -26.38
CA TRP A 148 1.14 -8.55 -27.44
C TRP A 148 1.83 -7.17 -27.34
N LEU A 149 1.13 -6.18 -26.78
CA LEU A 149 1.61 -4.82 -26.59
C LEU A 149 2.27 -4.65 -25.22
N THR A 150 1.58 -5.05 -24.15
CA THR A 150 2.06 -4.84 -22.77
C THR A 150 3.38 -5.55 -22.48
N ILE A 151 3.68 -6.67 -23.17
CA ILE A 151 4.95 -7.37 -22.99
C ILE A 151 6.16 -6.52 -23.37
N GLN A 152 6.05 -5.66 -24.39
CA GLN A 152 7.12 -4.75 -24.81
C GLN A 152 7.35 -3.67 -23.74
N TYR A 153 6.29 -3.26 -23.05
CA TYR A 153 6.38 -2.33 -21.92
C TYR A 153 6.98 -2.96 -20.67
N PHE A 154 6.70 -4.24 -20.39
CA PHE A 154 7.40 -4.97 -19.32
C PHE A 154 8.91 -5.07 -19.60
N GLU A 155 9.28 -5.35 -20.85
CA GLU A 155 10.67 -5.39 -21.31
C GLU A 155 11.35 -4.02 -21.17
N SER A 156 10.74 -2.98 -21.74
CA SER A 156 11.27 -1.62 -21.67
C SER A 156 11.29 -1.07 -20.25
N PHE A 157 10.34 -1.43 -19.39
CA PHE A 157 10.33 -1.06 -17.97
C PHE A 157 11.48 -1.73 -17.22
N ASN A 158 11.67 -3.04 -17.42
CA ASN A 158 12.77 -3.80 -16.82
C ASN A 158 14.12 -3.16 -17.17
N GLU A 159 14.29 -2.72 -18.42
CA GLU A 159 15.49 -1.98 -18.81
C GLU A 159 15.49 -0.61 -18.13
N ALA A 160 14.51 0.24 -18.39
CA ALA A 160 14.60 1.65 -18.08
C ALA A 160 14.56 2.07 -16.61
N LEU A 161 14.01 1.23 -15.73
CA LEU A 161 13.68 1.60 -14.36
C LEU A 161 14.86 2.20 -13.57
N SER A 162 16.01 1.54 -13.56
CA SER A 162 17.19 1.96 -12.77
C SER A 162 17.84 3.26 -13.27
N HIS A 163 17.51 3.69 -14.49
CA HIS A 163 17.99 4.95 -15.06
C HIS A 163 17.01 6.08 -14.80
N ILE A 164 15.70 5.78 -14.86
CA ILE A 164 14.66 6.77 -14.55
C ILE A 164 14.68 7.09 -13.05
N ILE A 165 14.85 6.07 -12.21
CA ILE A 165 14.90 6.16 -10.75
C ILE A 165 16.15 5.42 -10.25
N PRO A 166 17.24 6.15 -9.94
CA PRO A 166 18.48 5.53 -9.49
C PRO A 166 18.42 5.02 -8.04
N ASP A 167 17.50 5.55 -7.22
CA ASP A 167 17.33 5.11 -5.84
C ASP A 167 16.60 3.75 -5.79
N CYS A 168 17.26 2.75 -5.22
CA CYS A 168 16.71 1.40 -5.08
C CYS A 168 15.47 1.35 -4.17
N LEU A 169 15.36 2.24 -3.17
CA LEU A 169 14.17 2.30 -2.29
C LEU A 169 12.97 2.86 -3.05
N GLU A 170 13.16 3.93 -3.83
CA GLU A 170 12.10 4.49 -4.68
C GLU A 170 11.69 3.57 -5.83
N THR A 171 12.59 2.65 -6.22
CA THR A 171 12.34 1.63 -7.25
C THR A 171 11.38 0.54 -6.76
N LEU A 172 11.41 0.17 -5.48
CA LEU A 172 10.63 -0.95 -4.94
C LEU A 172 9.11 -0.80 -5.13
N PRO A 173 8.48 0.36 -4.84
CA PRO A 173 7.05 0.55 -5.10
C PRO A 173 6.68 0.43 -6.60
N LEU A 174 7.54 0.91 -7.49
CA LEU A 174 7.32 0.83 -8.94
C LEU A 174 7.40 -0.60 -9.44
N LEU A 175 8.39 -1.35 -8.94
CA LEU A 175 8.53 -2.77 -9.19
C LEU A 175 7.29 -3.54 -8.68
N SER A 176 6.88 -3.30 -7.43
CA SER A 176 5.68 -3.90 -6.84
C SER A 176 4.42 -3.63 -7.67
N ALA A 177 4.25 -2.41 -8.18
CA ALA A 177 3.15 -2.06 -9.09
C ALA A 177 3.21 -2.88 -10.40
N ALA A 178 4.38 -2.98 -11.03
CA ALA A 178 4.56 -3.79 -12.23
C ALA A 178 4.29 -5.28 -11.98
N LEU A 179 4.75 -5.84 -10.86
CA LEU A 179 4.50 -7.23 -10.49
C LEU A 179 3.01 -7.50 -10.22
N ARG A 180 2.33 -6.61 -9.47
CA ARG A 180 0.88 -6.70 -9.27
C ARG A 180 0.14 -6.63 -10.61
N ALA A 181 0.57 -5.76 -11.51
CA ALA A 181 0.01 -5.67 -12.85
C ALA A 181 0.21 -6.98 -13.63
N ALA A 182 1.38 -7.60 -13.55
CA ALA A 182 1.66 -8.88 -14.20
C ALA A 182 0.77 -10.00 -13.65
N GLY A 183 0.62 -10.10 -12.33
CA GLY A 183 -0.29 -11.06 -11.69
C GLY A 183 -1.75 -10.86 -12.13
N ARG A 184 -2.23 -9.62 -12.16
CA ARG A 184 -3.56 -9.29 -12.70
C ARG A 184 -3.68 -9.63 -14.18
N ALA A 185 -2.65 -9.37 -14.98
CA ALA A 185 -2.69 -9.65 -16.40
C ALA A 185 -2.80 -11.16 -16.67
N ILE A 186 -2.17 -12.02 -15.85
CA ILE A 186 -2.32 -13.48 -15.95
C ILE A 186 -3.78 -13.90 -15.66
N VAL A 187 -4.42 -13.29 -14.65
CA VAL A 187 -5.84 -13.56 -14.32
C VAL A 187 -6.77 -13.05 -15.41
N ASN A 188 -6.54 -11.82 -15.89
CA ASN A 188 -7.39 -11.15 -16.87
C ASN A 188 -7.28 -11.77 -18.28
N TYR A 189 -6.09 -12.26 -18.63
CA TYR A 189 -5.74 -12.87 -19.91
C TYR A 189 -4.98 -14.18 -19.70
N SER A 190 -5.70 -15.28 -19.82
CA SER A 190 -5.14 -16.62 -19.66
C SER A 190 -4.59 -17.12 -21.01
N LEU A 191 -3.40 -16.62 -21.34
CA LEU A 191 -2.69 -16.84 -22.60
C LEU A 191 -1.35 -17.54 -22.33
N PRO A 192 -1.29 -18.89 -22.24
CA PRO A 192 -0.13 -19.60 -21.71
C PRO A 192 1.19 -19.33 -22.47
N ALA A 193 1.14 -19.18 -23.79
CA ALA A 193 2.34 -18.95 -24.61
C ALA A 193 2.96 -17.57 -24.33
N GLU A 194 2.12 -16.55 -24.23
CA GLU A 194 2.49 -15.17 -23.94
C GLU A 194 2.83 -14.98 -22.47
N ASN A 195 2.12 -15.66 -21.56
CA ASN A 195 2.42 -15.69 -20.12
C ASN A 195 3.81 -16.26 -19.87
N LYS A 196 4.26 -17.26 -20.65
CA LYS A 196 5.65 -17.74 -20.56
C LYS A 196 6.68 -16.65 -20.87
N ARG A 197 6.40 -15.75 -21.82
CA ARG A 197 7.28 -14.60 -22.09
C ARG A 197 7.22 -13.59 -20.94
N LEU A 198 6.03 -13.30 -20.42
CA LEU A 198 5.86 -12.44 -19.24
C LEU A 198 6.66 -12.96 -18.04
N LEU A 199 6.50 -14.24 -17.68
CA LEU A 199 7.17 -14.86 -16.54
C LEU A 199 8.70 -14.74 -16.62
N ARG A 200 9.28 -14.87 -17.83
CA ARG A 200 10.72 -14.61 -18.02
C ARG A 200 11.10 -13.15 -17.77
N GLN A 201 10.25 -12.21 -18.19
CA GLN A 201 10.48 -10.78 -17.92
C GLN A 201 10.37 -10.47 -16.43
N ILE A 202 9.41 -11.08 -15.73
CA ILE A 202 9.30 -10.96 -14.27
C ILE A 202 10.55 -11.50 -13.58
N ALA A 203 11.00 -12.71 -13.93
CA ALA A 203 12.23 -13.27 -13.37
C ALA A 203 13.46 -12.39 -13.65
N SER A 204 13.56 -11.81 -14.85
CA SER A 204 14.64 -10.89 -15.18
C SER A 204 14.55 -9.58 -14.41
N MET A 205 13.34 -9.05 -14.19
CA MET A 205 13.09 -7.80 -13.47
C MET A 205 13.45 -7.94 -12.00
N GLU A 206 13.01 -9.02 -11.36
CA GLU A 206 13.40 -9.38 -9.99
C GLU A 206 14.92 -9.49 -9.86
N HIS A 207 15.54 -10.25 -10.78
CA HIS A 207 16.98 -10.42 -10.77
C HIS A 207 17.72 -9.10 -10.97
N ARG A 208 17.22 -8.17 -11.79
CA ARG A 208 17.89 -6.90 -12.07
C ARG A 208 17.75 -5.88 -10.95
N HIS A 209 16.58 -5.79 -10.32
CA HIS A 209 16.24 -4.65 -9.45
C HIS A 209 16.22 -4.97 -7.95
N ILE A 210 16.03 -6.24 -7.55
CA ILE A 210 16.05 -6.60 -6.13
C ILE A 210 17.47 -6.92 -5.65
N LEU A 211 17.90 -6.30 -4.54
CA LEU A 211 19.20 -6.57 -3.90
C LEU A 211 19.11 -7.83 -3.01
N ASP A 212 18.99 -8.99 -3.64
CA ASP A 212 18.75 -10.30 -3.03
C ASP A 212 20.02 -11.08 -2.64
N SER A 213 21.18 -10.43 -2.60
CA SER A 213 22.43 -11.05 -2.14
C SER A 213 23.27 -10.07 -1.32
N LYS A 214 24.16 -10.61 -0.47
CA LYS A 214 25.06 -9.79 0.34
C LYS A 214 25.88 -8.82 -0.51
N GLN A 215 26.44 -9.28 -1.63
CA GLN A 215 27.26 -8.44 -2.52
C GLN A 215 26.46 -7.28 -3.10
N ARG A 216 25.22 -7.54 -3.53
CA ARG A 216 24.34 -6.50 -4.08
C ARG A 216 23.85 -5.54 -3.01
N LEU A 217 23.53 -6.04 -1.83
CA LEU A 217 23.10 -5.20 -0.70
C LEU A 217 24.21 -4.22 -0.25
N LEU A 218 25.49 -4.58 -0.46
CA LEU A 218 26.63 -3.69 -0.18
C LEU A 218 26.72 -2.47 -1.11
N THR A 219 25.97 -2.43 -2.23
CA THR A 219 25.89 -1.22 -3.07
C THR A 219 25.23 -0.06 -2.32
N LEU A 220 24.37 -0.37 -1.34
CA LEU A 220 23.85 0.61 -0.40
C LEU A 220 24.95 0.94 0.62
N PRO A 221 25.32 2.22 0.80
CA PRO A 221 26.51 2.59 1.55
C PRO A 221 26.37 2.38 3.06
N ARG A 222 25.16 2.59 3.61
CA ARG A 222 24.92 2.60 5.06
C ARG A 222 24.28 1.29 5.56
N PRO A 223 24.74 0.71 6.68
CA PRO A 223 24.12 -0.47 7.27
C PRO A 223 22.63 -0.29 7.61
N SER A 224 22.24 0.89 8.11
CA SER A 224 20.83 1.20 8.40
C SER A 224 19.97 1.18 7.14
N THR A 225 20.44 1.78 6.04
CA THR A 225 19.74 1.75 4.74
C THR A 225 19.58 0.32 4.22
N ARG A 226 20.56 -0.56 4.43
CA ARG A 226 20.44 -1.99 4.08
C ARG A 226 19.34 -2.68 4.88
N LYS A 227 19.26 -2.41 6.19
CA LYS A 227 18.18 -2.95 7.05
C LYS A 227 16.81 -2.44 6.60
N ILE A 228 16.69 -1.15 6.28
CA ILE A 228 15.44 -0.55 5.78
C ILE A 228 15.04 -1.19 4.45
N TYR A 229 15.98 -1.29 3.51
CA TYR A 229 15.74 -1.91 2.20
C TYR A 229 15.23 -3.34 2.31
N LEU A 230 15.84 -4.16 3.18
CA LEU A 230 15.40 -5.54 3.39
C LEU A 230 13.96 -5.60 3.93
N ALA A 231 13.56 -4.69 4.83
CA ALA A 231 12.18 -4.63 5.32
C ALA A 231 11.21 -4.28 4.18
N GLU A 232 11.50 -3.21 3.43
CA GLU A 232 10.63 -2.76 2.35
C GLU A 232 10.54 -3.81 1.23
N ALA A 233 11.65 -4.42 0.82
CA ALA A 233 11.66 -5.46 -0.20
C ALA A 233 10.83 -6.68 0.22
N MET A 234 10.92 -7.10 1.49
CA MET A 234 10.09 -8.19 2.02
C MET A 234 8.61 -7.82 2.03
N GLU A 235 8.26 -6.66 2.58
CA GLU A 235 6.88 -6.15 2.62
C GLU A 235 6.29 -6.13 1.20
N HIS A 236 7.01 -5.57 0.23
CA HIS A 236 6.56 -5.48 -1.15
C HIS A 236 6.32 -6.84 -1.82
N LEU A 237 7.22 -7.81 -1.64
CA LEU A 237 7.04 -9.15 -2.23
C LEU A 237 5.89 -9.91 -1.58
N ILE A 238 5.77 -9.83 -0.26
CA ILE A 238 4.67 -10.47 0.47
C ILE A 238 3.33 -9.85 0.07
N GLU A 239 3.26 -8.52 -0.05
CA GLU A 239 2.07 -7.82 -0.51
C GLU A 239 1.69 -8.21 -1.94
N VAL A 240 2.64 -8.30 -2.87
CA VAL A 240 2.39 -8.75 -4.24
C VAL A 240 1.84 -10.18 -4.25
N LEU A 241 2.44 -11.09 -3.47
CA LEU A 241 2.02 -12.48 -3.38
C LEU A 241 0.62 -12.62 -2.78
N LEU A 242 0.36 -11.99 -1.65
CA LEU A 242 -0.97 -11.93 -1.02
C LEU A 242 -1.99 -11.32 -1.99
N TYR A 243 -1.63 -10.21 -2.62
CA TYR A 243 -2.47 -9.55 -3.60
C TYR A 243 -2.69 -10.43 -4.83
N THR A 244 -1.81 -11.33 -5.23
CA THR A 244 -2.02 -12.11 -6.46
C THR A 244 -2.73 -13.44 -6.19
N LEU A 245 -2.43 -14.07 -5.06
CA LEU A 245 -2.91 -15.42 -4.72
C LEU A 245 -4.21 -15.45 -3.92
N ASN A 246 -4.64 -14.33 -3.33
CA ASN A 246 -5.88 -14.29 -2.56
C ASN A 246 -7.12 -14.28 -3.48
N ASP A 247 -7.82 -15.41 -3.57
CA ASP A 247 -9.06 -15.61 -4.32
C ASP A 247 -9.00 -15.12 -5.80
N PRO A 248 -8.02 -15.55 -6.63
CA PRO A 248 -7.84 -15.03 -7.99
C PRO A 248 -9.05 -15.30 -8.90
N LEU A 249 -9.75 -16.43 -8.70
CA LEU A 249 -10.90 -16.83 -9.50
C LEU A 249 -12.19 -16.04 -9.21
N LYS A 250 -12.26 -15.35 -8.07
CA LYS A 250 -13.44 -14.54 -7.68
C LYS A 250 -13.31 -13.07 -8.11
N ARG A 251 -12.22 -12.70 -8.77
CA ARG A 251 -11.95 -11.31 -9.12
C ARG A 251 -12.71 -10.93 -10.37
N GLU A 252 -13.56 -9.93 -10.21
CA GLU A 252 -14.18 -9.26 -11.35
C GLU A 252 -13.14 -8.40 -12.08
N LYS A 253 -13.30 -8.28 -13.40
CA LYS A 253 -12.47 -7.39 -14.21
C LYS A 253 -12.73 -5.95 -13.74
N PRO A 254 -11.68 -5.13 -13.54
CA PRO A 254 -11.85 -3.76 -13.09
C PRO A 254 -12.55 -2.92 -14.18
N GLU A 255 -13.20 -1.82 -13.80
CA GLU A 255 -13.87 -0.91 -14.74
C GLU A 255 -12.92 -0.39 -15.84
N CYS A 256 -11.65 -0.15 -15.50
CA CYS A 256 -10.63 0.29 -16.44
C CYS A 256 -10.32 -0.76 -17.53
N PHE A 257 -10.67 -2.04 -17.34
CA PHE A 257 -10.47 -3.09 -18.34
C PHE A 257 -11.15 -2.73 -19.67
N ALA A 258 -12.36 -2.17 -19.62
CA ALA A 258 -13.10 -1.77 -20.80
C ALA A 258 -12.43 -0.65 -21.60
N VAL A 259 -11.55 0.14 -20.98
CA VAL A 259 -10.80 1.22 -21.64
C VAL A 259 -9.65 0.62 -22.45
N TYR A 260 -8.90 -0.29 -21.85
CA TYR A 260 -7.71 -0.87 -22.47
C TYR A 260 -8.04 -2.01 -23.44
N SER A 261 -9.16 -2.71 -23.25
CA SER A 261 -9.64 -3.72 -24.19
C SER A 261 -10.02 -3.12 -25.55
N GLN A 262 -10.36 -1.82 -25.60
CA GLN A 262 -10.65 -1.12 -26.85
C GLN A 262 -9.41 -0.93 -27.73
N ILE A 263 -8.20 -1.22 -27.27
CA ILE A 263 -6.98 -1.01 -28.08
C ILE A 263 -6.85 -2.04 -29.20
N THR A 264 -7.30 -3.28 -28.97
CA THR A 264 -7.13 -4.40 -29.89
C THR A 264 -8.47 -4.87 -30.46
N VAL A 265 -8.45 -5.50 -31.64
CA VAL A 265 -9.56 -6.33 -32.11
C VAL A 265 -9.66 -7.55 -31.18
N ASP A 266 -10.87 -7.87 -30.73
CA ASP A 266 -11.18 -8.85 -29.67
C ASP A 266 -10.44 -10.19 -29.88
N ILE A 267 -9.66 -10.63 -28.88
CA ILE A 267 -8.96 -11.94 -28.86
C ILE A 267 -9.53 -12.85 -27.75
N SER A 268 -10.78 -12.62 -27.37
CA SER A 268 -11.46 -13.32 -26.27
C SER A 268 -11.53 -14.84 -26.42
N ASP A 269 -11.42 -15.35 -27.65
CA ASP A 269 -11.86 -16.71 -28.00
C ASP A 269 -10.82 -17.82 -27.79
N SER A 270 -9.60 -17.49 -27.33
CA SER A 270 -8.50 -18.46 -27.14
C SER A 270 -7.97 -18.58 -25.70
N ASN A 271 -8.69 -18.02 -24.72
CA ASN A 271 -8.25 -18.05 -23.32
C ASN A 271 -8.43 -19.44 -22.69
N SER A 272 -7.39 -19.94 -22.00
CA SER A 272 -7.57 -21.04 -21.05
C SER A 272 -8.47 -20.60 -19.89
N ASN A 273 -9.37 -21.45 -19.42
CA ASN A 273 -10.27 -21.07 -18.32
C ASN A 273 -9.58 -21.02 -16.95
N ASP A 274 -8.38 -21.60 -16.81
CA ASP A 274 -7.68 -21.67 -15.51
C ASP A 274 -6.35 -20.91 -15.55
N PRO A 275 -6.21 -19.77 -14.84
CA PRO A 275 -4.96 -19.02 -14.72
C PRO A 275 -3.99 -19.63 -13.68
N MET A 276 -4.43 -20.60 -12.86
CA MET A 276 -3.65 -21.10 -11.73
C MET A 276 -2.27 -21.67 -12.07
N PRO A 277 -2.06 -22.41 -13.18
CA PRO A 277 -0.72 -22.91 -13.53
C PRO A 277 0.31 -21.77 -13.71
N ASP A 278 -0.07 -20.72 -14.43
CA ASP A 278 0.80 -19.57 -14.67
C ASP A 278 0.97 -18.72 -13.40
N LEU A 279 -0.09 -18.59 -12.57
CA LEU A 279 0.00 -17.91 -11.27
C LEU A 279 0.90 -18.64 -10.28
N ARG A 280 0.89 -19.97 -10.25
CA ARG A 280 1.80 -20.76 -9.43
C ARG A 280 3.24 -20.54 -9.86
N HIS A 281 3.51 -20.51 -11.16
CA HIS A 281 4.85 -20.22 -11.69
C HIS A 281 5.29 -18.79 -11.34
N PHE A 282 4.40 -17.81 -11.50
CA PHE A 282 4.63 -16.43 -11.08
C PHE A 282 4.98 -16.36 -9.59
N ALA A 283 4.19 -17.02 -8.74
CA ALA A 283 4.42 -17.05 -7.31
C ALA A 283 5.76 -17.73 -6.96
N GLN A 284 6.12 -18.83 -7.62
CA GLN A 284 7.41 -19.50 -7.41
C GLN A 284 8.59 -18.56 -7.67
N ILE A 285 8.56 -17.78 -8.77
CA ILE A 285 9.60 -16.79 -9.06
C ILE A 285 9.78 -15.80 -7.90
N LEU A 286 8.67 -15.28 -7.35
CA LEU A 286 8.72 -14.33 -6.23
C LEU A 286 9.12 -15.00 -4.91
N LEU A 287 8.67 -16.23 -4.65
CA LEU A 287 9.03 -17.00 -3.47
C LEU A 287 10.53 -17.34 -3.44
N ASP A 288 11.13 -17.61 -4.60
CA ASP A 288 12.58 -17.80 -4.75
C ASP A 288 13.36 -16.54 -4.35
N VAL A 289 12.89 -15.36 -4.75
CA VAL A 289 13.49 -14.07 -4.38
C VAL A 289 13.31 -13.81 -2.90
N LEU A 290 12.09 -14.00 -2.39
CA LEU A 290 11.76 -13.85 -0.97
C LEU A 290 12.62 -14.76 -0.09
N GLN A 291 12.86 -16.01 -0.51
CA GLN A 291 13.75 -16.94 0.18
C GLN A 291 15.19 -16.40 0.29
N ARG A 292 15.71 -15.80 -0.79
CA ARG A 292 17.06 -15.21 -0.78
C ARG A 292 17.10 -13.99 0.15
N ILE A 293 16.05 -13.18 0.19
CA ILE A 293 15.97 -12.05 1.11
C ILE A 293 15.89 -12.51 2.57
N PHE A 294 15.07 -13.52 2.90
CA PHE A 294 15.00 -14.09 4.25
C PHE A 294 16.39 -14.53 4.76
N GLN A 295 17.22 -15.10 3.90
CA GLN A 295 18.59 -15.51 4.25
C GLN A 295 19.53 -14.34 4.59
N LEU A 296 19.18 -13.10 4.20
CA LEU A 296 19.95 -11.89 4.51
C LEU A 296 19.53 -11.25 5.84
N VAL A 297 18.39 -11.66 6.42
CA VAL A 297 17.88 -11.10 7.67
C VAL A 297 18.63 -11.72 8.85
N SER A 298 19.47 -10.92 9.50
CA SER A 298 20.09 -11.27 10.78
C SER A 298 19.15 -10.94 11.95
N VAL A 299 19.45 -11.47 13.14
CA VAL A 299 18.75 -11.09 14.37
C VAL A 299 18.84 -9.58 14.62
N ASP A 300 20.00 -8.97 14.38
CA ASP A 300 20.21 -7.53 14.51
C ASP A 300 19.36 -6.71 13.50
N THR A 301 19.17 -7.21 12.28
CA THR A 301 18.23 -6.60 11.32
C THR A 301 16.80 -6.73 11.80
N PHE A 302 16.40 -7.92 12.25
CA PHE A 302 15.05 -8.19 12.73
C PHE A 302 14.68 -7.34 13.95
N MET A 303 15.58 -7.21 14.92
CA MET A 303 15.39 -6.35 16.10
C MET A 303 15.32 -4.87 15.73
N TYR A 304 16.13 -4.42 14.77
CA TYR A 304 16.07 -3.04 14.29
C TYR A 304 14.69 -2.70 13.69
N TRP A 305 14.05 -3.64 13.01
CA TRP A 305 12.70 -3.43 12.44
C TRP A 305 11.62 -3.25 13.51
N HIS A 306 11.85 -3.69 14.74
CA HIS A 306 10.92 -3.47 15.84
C HIS A 306 10.77 -1.98 16.18
N GLU A 307 11.85 -1.21 16.03
CA GLU A 307 11.89 0.23 16.32
C GLU A 307 11.42 1.08 15.14
N MET A 308 11.36 0.49 13.95
CA MET A 308 10.91 1.17 12.74
C MET A 308 9.38 1.25 12.67
N LYS A 309 8.86 2.45 12.39
CA LYS A 309 7.44 2.63 12.09
C LYS A 309 7.10 2.03 10.74
N SER A 310 6.03 1.24 10.67
CA SER A 310 5.52 0.74 9.38
C SER A 310 4.59 1.76 8.71
N LYS A 311 4.19 1.46 7.47
CA LYS A 311 3.14 2.22 6.77
C LYS A 311 1.77 2.13 7.47
N ARG A 312 1.54 1.09 8.29
CA ARG A 312 0.35 0.96 9.11
C ARG A 312 0.65 1.46 10.52
N VAL A 313 0.01 2.57 10.91
CA VAL A 313 0.24 3.26 12.20
C VAL A 313 0.25 2.30 13.41
N LEU A 314 -0.56 1.24 13.36
CA LEU A 314 -0.70 0.25 14.43
C LEU A 314 0.55 -0.62 14.66
N TYR A 315 1.38 -0.85 13.64
CA TYR A 315 2.44 -1.87 13.68
C TYR A 315 3.83 -1.24 13.49
N SER A 316 4.82 -1.82 14.14
CA SER A 316 6.21 -1.67 13.68
C SER A 316 6.43 -2.42 12.36
N CYS A 317 7.51 -2.13 11.65
CA CYS A 317 7.86 -2.87 10.43
C CYS A 317 7.99 -4.37 10.70
N GLN A 318 8.62 -4.73 11.82
CA GLN A 318 8.73 -6.13 12.23
C GLN A 318 7.36 -6.80 12.41
N GLU A 319 6.48 -6.18 13.19
CA GLU A 319 5.15 -6.72 13.48
C GLU A 319 4.31 -6.87 12.20
N LEU A 320 4.39 -5.87 11.30
CA LEU A 320 3.70 -5.92 10.01
C LEU A 320 4.20 -7.09 9.15
N ILE A 321 5.52 -7.24 9.02
CA ILE A 321 6.13 -8.33 8.24
C ILE A 321 5.75 -9.69 8.83
N CYS A 322 5.83 -9.87 10.15
CA CYS A 322 5.41 -11.11 10.81
C CYS A 322 3.95 -11.45 10.51
N ARG A 323 3.05 -10.46 10.64
CA ARG A 323 1.63 -10.64 10.35
C ARG A 323 1.38 -10.99 8.88
N GLN A 324 1.95 -10.24 7.94
CA GLN A 324 1.78 -10.49 6.52
C GLN A 324 2.37 -11.85 6.13
N THR A 325 3.49 -12.25 6.76
CA THR A 325 4.09 -13.57 6.59
C THR A 325 3.15 -14.68 7.06
N ALA A 326 2.49 -14.51 8.22
CA ALA A 326 1.50 -15.45 8.72
C ALA A 326 0.26 -15.55 7.80
N GLU A 327 -0.20 -14.43 7.26
CA GLU A 327 -1.29 -14.39 6.27
C GLU A 327 -0.90 -15.10 4.98
N LEU A 328 0.30 -14.82 4.44
CA LEU A 328 0.79 -15.44 3.21
C LEU A 328 1.01 -16.94 3.39
N LEU A 329 1.57 -17.37 4.53
CA LEU A 329 1.79 -18.78 4.82
C LEU A 329 0.50 -19.59 4.78
N LYS A 330 -0.61 -19.05 5.30
CA LYS A 330 -1.94 -19.68 5.21
C LYS A 330 -2.39 -19.85 3.76
N VAL A 331 -2.18 -18.83 2.92
CA VAL A 331 -2.51 -18.89 1.49
C VAL A 331 -1.66 -19.95 0.78
N LEU A 332 -0.34 -19.97 1.02
CA LEU A 332 0.56 -20.94 0.38
C LEU A 332 0.27 -22.38 0.81
N GLN A 333 0.02 -22.62 2.10
CA GLN A 333 -0.29 -23.95 2.64
C GLN A 333 -1.62 -24.52 2.13
N SER A 334 -2.53 -23.66 1.68
CA SER A 334 -3.79 -24.09 1.06
C SER A 334 -3.62 -24.62 -0.37
N ASP A 335 -2.47 -24.36 -1.02
CA ASP A 335 -2.14 -24.85 -2.35
C ASP A 335 -1.09 -25.99 -2.27
N GLU A 336 -1.40 -27.12 -2.92
CA GLU A 336 -0.58 -28.34 -2.84
C GLU A 336 0.86 -28.16 -3.36
N VAL A 337 1.07 -27.25 -4.31
CA VAL A 337 2.38 -27.03 -4.96
C VAL A 337 3.14 -25.95 -4.20
N LEU A 338 2.50 -24.80 -3.94
CA LEU A 338 3.15 -23.68 -3.28
C LEU A 338 3.45 -23.94 -1.80
N GLY A 339 2.62 -24.74 -1.13
CA GLY A 339 2.84 -25.13 0.26
C GLY A 339 4.13 -25.93 0.50
N GLN A 340 4.68 -26.55 -0.55
CA GLN A 340 5.92 -27.31 -0.49
C GLN A 340 7.18 -26.46 -0.70
N HIS A 341 7.04 -25.17 -1.00
CA HIS A 341 8.17 -24.29 -1.25
C HIS A 341 9.08 -24.18 -0.01
N PRO A 342 10.43 -24.27 -0.14
CA PRO A 342 11.33 -24.25 1.01
C PRO A 342 11.20 -23.01 1.91
N VAL A 343 10.87 -21.86 1.31
CA VAL A 343 10.63 -20.60 2.04
C VAL A 343 9.54 -20.71 3.11
N CYS A 344 8.54 -21.57 2.93
CA CYS A 344 7.45 -21.75 3.91
C CYS A 344 7.98 -22.13 5.30
N LYS A 345 9.08 -22.90 5.37
CA LYS A 345 9.74 -23.24 6.64
C LYS A 345 10.43 -22.04 7.30
N GLN A 346 11.02 -21.15 6.50
CA GLN A 346 11.64 -19.92 7.00
C GLN A 346 10.58 -18.91 7.45
N MET A 347 9.48 -18.83 6.71
CA MET A 347 8.33 -17.98 7.06
C MET A 347 7.69 -18.38 8.38
N GLN A 348 7.70 -19.67 8.74
CA GLN A 348 7.10 -20.16 9.99
C GLN A 348 7.64 -19.42 11.22
N SER A 349 8.95 -19.20 11.33
CA SER A 349 9.53 -18.51 12.49
C SER A 349 9.08 -17.05 12.61
N PHE A 350 8.78 -16.39 11.50
CA PHE A 350 8.22 -15.03 11.50
C PHE A 350 6.71 -15.06 11.78
N ALA A 351 6.01 -16.06 11.24
CA ALA A 351 4.58 -16.23 11.42
C ALA A 351 4.22 -16.58 12.87
N ASP A 352 5.08 -17.31 13.58
CA ASP A 352 4.88 -17.67 14.99
C ASP A 352 4.95 -16.45 15.92
N GLU A 353 5.73 -15.42 15.55
CA GLU A 353 5.84 -14.15 16.25
C GLU A 353 4.72 -13.16 15.88
N ALA A 354 3.82 -13.52 14.96
CA ALA A 354 2.76 -12.64 14.51
C ALA A 354 1.68 -12.47 15.59
N LYS A 355 1.54 -11.25 16.09
CA LYS A 355 0.43 -10.88 16.98
C LYS A 355 -0.86 -10.73 16.20
N THR A 356 -1.98 -11.13 16.82
CA THR A 356 -3.30 -10.80 16.28
C THR A 356 -3.59 -9.32 16.42
N LEU A 357 -4.57 -8.83 15.65
CA LEU A 357 -5.04 -7.45 15.75
C LEU A 357 -5.47 -7.11 17.19
N GLU A 358 -6.22 -8.03 17.81
CA GLU A 358 -6.77 -7.88 19.16
C GLU A 358 -5.65 -7.85 20.21
N GLN A 359 -4.64 -8.72 20.07
CA GLN A 359 -3.46 -8.72 20.94
C GLN A 359 -2.70 -7.39 20.83
N ARG A 360 -2.46 -6.91 19.61
CA ARG A 360 -1.70 -5.68 19.39
C ARG A 360 -2.40 -4.46 19.97
N VAL A 361 -3.70 -4.34 19.74
CA VAL A 361 -4.52 -3.24 20.28
C VAL A 361 -4.57 -3.30 21.82
N ALA A 362 -4.62 -4.49 22.41
CA ALA A 362 -4.62 -4.65 23.87
C ALA A 362 -3.33 -4.16 24.53
N GLU A 363 -2.19 -4.26 23.85
CA GLU A 363 -0.89 -3.77 24.35
C GLU A 363 -0.74 -2.24 24.27
N MET A 364 -1.57 -1.55 23.49
CA MET A 364 -1.46 -0.10 23.32
C MET A 364 -1.82 0.64 24.61
N ARG A 365 -1.09 1.71 24.91
CA ARG A 365 -1.50 2.65 25.98
C ARG A 365 -2.75 3.42 25.56
N ILE A 366 -3.52 3.95 26.51
CA ILE A 366 -4.75 4.69 26.19
C ILE A 366 -4.48 5.83 25.20
N GLY A 367 -3.48 6.67 25.45
CA GLY A 367 -3.16 7.77 24.52
C GLY A 367 -2.74 7.30 23.12
N GLU A 368 -2.02 6.18 23.01
CA GLU A 368 -1.66 5.59 21.71
C GLU A 368 -2.91 5.07 20.97
N LEU A 369 -3.84 4.47 21.71
CA LEU A 369 -5.11 3.97 21.19
C LEU A 369 -6.01 5.09 20.68
N LEU A 370 -6.12 6.19 21.44
CA LEU A 370 -6.89 7.37 21.02
C LEU A 370 -6.29 8.00 19.77
N PHE A 371 -4.98 8.25 19.77
CA PHE A 371 -4.29 8.75 18.57
C PHE A 371 -4.51 7.84 17.36
N PHE A 372 -4.44 6.52 17.54
CA PHE A 372 -4.67 5.56 16.47
C PHE A 372 -6.10 5.60 15.91
N LEU A 373 -7.11 5.71 16.78
CA LEU A 373 -8.51 5.82 16.37
C LEU A 373 -8.77 7.13 15.61
N ASP A 374 -8.21 8.24 16.07
CA ASP A 374 -8.47 9.57 15.50
C ASP A 374 -7.56 9.94 14.31
N ALA A 375 -6.50 9.16 14.03
CA ALA A 375 -5.55 9.45 12.95
C ALA A 375 -6.14 9.35 11.53
N GLY A 376 -7.34 8.80 11.35
CA GLY A 376 -8.01 8.69 10.03
C GLY A 376 -7.35 7.75 9.02
N MET A 377 -6.34 6.98 9.44
CA MET A 377 -5.51 6.11 8.60
C MET A 377 -5.82 4.61 8.78
N ALA A 378 -6.69 4.26 9.72
CA ALA A 378 -7.04 2.88 10.06
C ALA A 378 -8.21 2.34 9.23
N THR A 379 -8.21 1.04 8.95
CA THR A 379 -9.35 0.38 8.30
C THR A 379 -10.53 0.22 9.26
N ASN A 380 -11.76 0.08 8.73
CA ASN A 380 -12.96 -0.17 9.56
C ASN A 380 -12.80 -1.34 10.53
N LYS A 381 -12.11 -2.41 10.13
CA LYS A 381 -11.84 -3.56 10.99
C LYS A 381 -10.90 -3.20 12.14
N GLU A 382 -9.85 -2.43 11.87
CA GLU A 382 -8.89 -2.01 12.88
C GLU A 382 -9.49 -0.96 13.83
N LEU A 383 -10.30 -0.02 13.31
CA LEU A 383 -11.09 0.92 14.11
C LEU A 383 -12.04 0.19 15.05
N LEU A 384 -12.79 -0.80 14.56
CA LEU A 384 -13.71 -1.58 15.38
C LEU A 384 -12.97 -2.33 16.50
N ALA A 385 -11.84 -2.96 16.20
CA ALA A 385 -11.02 -3.63 17.21
C ALA A 385 -10.44 -2.64 18.25
N GLY A 386 -10.04 -1.45 17.80
CA GLY A 386 -9.61 -0.34 18.65
C GLY A 386 -10.72 0.12 19.61
N LEU A 387 -11.93 0.31 19.09
CA LEU A 387 -13.11 0.68 19.88
C LEU A 387 -13.48 -0.43 20.86
N ASP A 388 -13.55 -1.69 20.41
CA ASP A 388 -13.81 -2.84 21.28
C ASP A 388 -12.84 -2.87 22.47
N ASN A 389 -11.57 -2.54 22.23
CA ASN A 389 -10.57 -2.47 23.28
C ASN A 389 -10.73 -1.23 24.17
N LEU A 390 -11.02 -0.05 23.62
CA LEU A 390 -11.26 1.17 24.39
C LEU A 390 -12.43 0.97 25.36
N PHE A 391 -13.53 0.38 24.89
CA PHE A 391 -14.70 0.07 25.71
C PHE A 391 -14.44 -1.01 26.76
N SER A 392 -13.44 -1.87 26.56
CA SER A 392 -13.04 -2.86 27.58
C SER A 392 -12.27 -2.22 28.76
N ARG A 393 -11.81 -0.98 28.62
CA ARG A 393 -11.05 -0.26 29.65
C ARG A 393 -12.00 0.62 30.45
N PHE A 394 -12.41 0.20 31.64
CA PHE A 394 -13.35 0.95 32.50
C PHE A 394 -12.96 2.42 32.72
N ILE A 395 -11.66 2.72 32.81
CA ILE A 395 -11.15 4.09 32.97
C ILE A 395 -11.53 5.02 31.80
N ALA A 396 -11.80 4.48 30.61
CA ALA A 396 -12.18 5.26 29.44
C ALA A 396 -13.52 5.97 29.61
N PHE A 397 -14.45 5.41 30.39
CA PHE A 397 -15.76 6.04 30.63
C PHE A 397 -15.71 7.24 31.58
N GLY A 398 -14.61 7.41 32.32
CA GLY A 398 -14.38 8.54 33.22
C GLY A 398 -13.44 9.60 32.65
N ASN A 399 -13.07 9.52 31.38
CA ASN A 399 -12.10 10.40 30.74
C ASN A 399 -12.72 11.10 29.51
N ASP A 400 -12.73 12.44 29.52
CA ASP A 400 -13.41 13.25 28.49
C ASP A 400 -12.83 13.02 27.08
N GLU A 401 -11.52 12.87 26.96
CA GLU A 401 -10.85 12.60 25.67
C GLU A 401 -11.28 11.24 25.10
N CYS A 402 -11.36 10.21 25.94
CA CYS A 402 -11.88 8.90 25.55
C CYS A 402 -13.34 8.98 25.09
N LEU A 403 -14.18 9.73 25.80
CA LEU A 403 -15.59 9.92 25.44
C LEU A 403 -15.75 10.70 24.13
N GLU A 404 -14.89 11.67 23.87
CA GLU A 404 -14.85 12.42 22.61
C GLU A 404 -14.48 11.50 21.43
N THR A 405 -13.41 10.71 21.56
CA THR A 405 -13.04 9.71 20.54
C THR A 405 -14.17 8.69 20.31
N MET A 406 -14.85 8.22 21.36
CA MET A 406 -16.03 7.34 21.21
C MET A 406 -17.18 8.03 20.46
N ALA A 407 -17.44 9.30 20.76
CA ALA A 407 -18.48 10.09 20.11
C ALA A 407 -18.19 10.33 18.62
N ASN A 408 -16.92 10.58 18.27
CA ASN A 408 -16.47 10.75 16.89
C ASN A 408 -16.70 9.48 16.04
N HIS A 409 -16.81 8.32 16.68
CA HIS A 409 -16.98 7.01 16.03
C HIS A 409 -18.35 6.35 16.30
N LEU A 410 -19.39 7.14 16.62
CA LEU A 410 -20.74 6.63 16.91
C LEU A 410 -21.30 5.69 15.84
N ASN A 411 -21.02 5.95 14.57
CA ASN A 411 -21.47 5.15 13.43
C ASN A 411 -20.89 3.72 13.40
N MET A 412 -19.79 3.47 14.13
CA MET A 412 -19.12 2.18 14.22
C MET A 412 -19.55 1.37 15.45
N LEU A 413 -20.30 1.97 16.37
CA LEU A 413 -20.70 1.30 17.61
C LEU A 413 -21.75 0.22 17.35
N THR A 414 -21.47 -0.96 17.88
CA THR A 414 -22.36 -2.13 17.84
C THR A 414 -23.20 -2.29 19.10
N LYS A 415 -24.19 -3.20 19.06
CA LYS A 415 -25.00 -3.57 20.24
C LYS A 415 -24.16 -3.94 21.48
N LYS A 416 -22.99 -4.57 21.27
CA LYS A 416 -22.06 -4.93 22.34
C LYS A 416 -21.57 -3.69 23.10
N HIS A 417 -21.18 -2.64 22.39
CA HIS A 417 -20.73 -1.38 22.98
C HIS A 417 -21.84 -0.72 23.80
N ALA A 418 -23.07 -0.70 23.28
CA ALA A 418 -24.23 -0.17 24.01
C ALA A 418 -24.49 -0.93 25.32
N GLN A 419 -24.33 -2.25 25.33
CA GLN A 419 -24.46 -3.06 26.55
C GLN A 419 -23.38 -2.73 27.58
N ILE A 420 -22.14 -2.50 27.15
CA ILE A 420 -21.05 -2.09 28.05
C ILE A 420 -21.35 -0.72 28.67
N ILE A 421 -21.82 0.25 27.89
CA ILE A 421 -22.23 1.57 28.40
C ILE A 421 -23.33 1.42 29.46
N LEU A 422 -24.38 0.65 29.16
CA LEU A 422 -25.48 0.43 30.10
C LEU A 422 -25.02 -0.24 31.38
N SER A 423 -24.11 -1.22 31.29
CA SER A 423 -23.52 -1.87 32.45
C SER A 423 -22.73 -0.89 33.32
N PHE A 424 -21.93 -0.02 32.71
CA PHE A 424 -21.17 0.99 33.44
C PHE A 424 -22.09 2.01 34.13
N LEU A 425 -23.11 2.51 33.41
CA LEU A 425 -24.09 3.44 34.00
C LEU A 425 -24.86 2.79 35.15
N GLY A 426 -25.19 1.50 35.05
CA GLY A 426 -25.77 0.72 36.15
C GLY A 426 -24.89 0.73 37.40
N GLN A 427 -23.60 0.44 37.25
CA GLN A 427 -22.62 0.47 38.35
C GLN A 427 -22.47 1.87 38.97
N VAL A 428 -22.54 2.93 38.15
CA VAL A 428 -22.50 4.32 38.64
C VAL A 428 -23.76 4.67 39.46
N VAL A 429 -24.92 4.14 39.07
CA VAL A 429 -26.16 4.33 39.85
C VAL A 429 -26.08 3.55 41.16
N GLU A 430 -25.69 2.28 41.13
CA GLU A 430 -25.53 1.43 42.32
C GLU A 430 -24.57 2.05 43.34
N SER A 431 -23.38 2.46 42.89
CA SER A 431 -22.38 3.11 43.76
C SER A 431 -22.86 4.44 44.36
N LYS A 432 -23.72 5.19 43.68
CA LYS A 432 -24.32 6.40 44.27
C LYS A 432 -25.38 6.08 45.33
N MET A 433 -26.11 4.98 45.19
CA MET A 433 -27.09 4.54 46.17
C MET A 433 -26.43 3.98 47.44
N GLU A 434 -25.29 3.29 47.33
CA GLU A 434 -24.52 2.79 48.48
C GLU A 434 -23.95 3.93 49.34
N VAL A 435 -23.51 5.04 48.73
CA VAL A 435 -22.99 6.22 49.44
C VAL A 435 -24.11 6.99 50.17
N GLU A 436 -25.36 6.90 49.72
CA GLU A 436 -26.51 7.50 50.42
C GLU A 436 -26.95 6.69 51.66
N ASP A 437 -26.58 5.40 51.76
CA ASP A 437 -27.01 4.50 52.85
C ASP A 437 -25.99 4.40 54.02
N GLU A 438 -24.75 4.91 53.87
CA GLU A 438 -23.76 5.00 54.97
C GLU A 438 -23.96 6.21 55.90
N GLY A 439 -25.06 6.94 55.78
CA GLY A 439 -25.41 8.09 56.60
C GLY A 439 -26.44 7.78 57.68
N ILE A 440 -26.00 7.84 58.95
CA ILE A 440 -26.77 7.93 60.21
C ILE A 440 -26.97 6.58 60.94
N SER A 441 -25.92 6.15 61.67
CA SER A 441 -26.11 5.51 62.98
C SER A 441 -25.81 6.52 64.09
N ILE A 442 -26.84 7.22 64.56
CA ILE A 442 -26.77 8.01 65.79
C ILE A 442 -26.76 7.00 66.94
N THR A 443 -25.58 6.71 67.49
CA THR A 443 -25.48 6.25 68.87
C THR A 443 -25.67 7.47 69.76
N GLU A 444 -26.88 7.61 70.32
CA GLU A 444 -27.15 8.51 71.44
C GLU A 444 -26.27 8.10 72.64
N VAL A 445 -25.15 8.78 72.81
CA VAL A 445 -24.42 8.81 74.08
C VAL A 445 -25.03 9.92 74.93
N ASN A 446 -25.97 9.56 75.79
CA ASN A 446 -26.40 10.43 76.88
C ASN A 446 -25.33 10.43 77.97
N GLN A 447 -24.53 11.51 78.01
CA GLN A 447 -23.71 11.90 79.16
C GLN A 447 -24.42 13.00 79.96
N ALA A 448 -24.80 12.66 81.19
CA ALA A 448 -25.05 13.53 82.34
C ALA A 448 -25.22 12.54 83.53
N ASP A 449 -24.59 12.62 84.70
CA ASP A 449 -23.81 13.64 85.36
C ASP A 449 -22.83 12.99 86.36
N VAL A 450 -21.83 13.81 86.70
CA VAL A 450 -20.89 13.83 87.82
C VAL A 450 -21.35 13.12 89.12
N GLU A 451 -20.50 12.27 89.72
CA GLU A 451 -19.90 12.46 91.06
C GLU A 451 -19.15 11.21 91.58
N ASP A 452 -17.93 11.49 92.04
CA ASP A 452 -17.15 10.87 93.12
C ASP A 452 -16.41 9.52 93.05
N GLU A 453 -15.12 9.70 93.36
CA GLU A 453 -14.26 8.93 94.25
C GLU A 453 -13.62 7.59 93.81
N THR A 454 -12.28 7.69 93.79
CA THR A 454 -11.26 6.76 94.30
C THR A 454 -10.52 5.87 93.30
N SER A 455 -9.19 6.07 93.33
CA SER A 455 -8.14 5.04 93.47
C SER A 455 -7.97 4.09 92.27
N SER A 456 -6.82 3.91 91.65
CA SER A 456 -5.41 4.20 91.95
C SER A 456 -4.60 3.73 90.72
N ASN A 457 -3.39 4.28 90.53
CA ASN A 457 -2.16 3.56 90.15
C ASN A 457 -2.24 2.50 89.04
N ASP A 458 -1.59 2.67 87.90
CA ASP A 458 -0.14 2.45 87.66
C ASP A 458 -0.11 2.12 86.14
N GLU A 459 0.89 2.34 85.30
CA GLU A 459 2.27 2.79 85.37
C GLU A 459 2.67 2.95 83.88
N TYR A 460 3.54 3.93 83.60
CA TYR A 460 4.67 3.87 82.65
C TYR A 460 4.38 3.73 81.14
N GLU A 461 4.69 4.77 80.36
CA GLU A 461 5.97 4.99 79.65
C GLU A 461 6.06 4.10 78.39
N GLU A 462 6.59 4.51 77.25
CA GLU A 462 7.23 5.70 76.73
C GLU A 462 7.33 5.44 75.20
N LEU A 463 7.41 6.51 74.42
CA LEU A 463 8.32 6.72 73.27
C LEU A 463 8.56 5.54 72.27
N ILE A 464 8.61 5.76 70.96
CA ILE A 464 9.64 6.55 70.28
C ILE A 464 9.19 6.77 68.83
N SER A 465 9.40 8.01 68.44
CA SER A 465 9.44 8.65 67.13
C SER A 465 10.37 8.03 66.07
N LEU A 466 9.99 8.23 64.81
CA LEU A 466 10.85 8.58 63.65
C LEU A 466 11.87 7.54 63.14
N GLN A 467 11.63 7.04 61.92
CA GLN A 467 12.44 7.38 60.75
C GLN A 467 11.69 7.14 59.44
#